data_AF-A0A2G6LZG4-F1
#
_entry.id   AF-A0A2G6LZG4-F1
#
_cell.length_a   1.000
_cell.length_b   1.000
_cell.length_c   1.000
_cell.angle_alpha   90.00
_cell.angle_beta   90.00
_cell.angle_gamma   90.00
#
_symmetry.space_group_name_H-M   'P 1'
#
loop_
_entity.id
_entity.type
_entity.pdbx_description
1 polymer ?
#
loop_
_entity_poly.entity_id
_entity_poly.type
_entity_poly.pdbx_seq_one_letter_code
_entity_poly.pdbx_strand_id
1 'polypeptide(L)'
;MRKERPRASGAIPDASMSDIAFLLLIFFLVTTTFEVQKGISYQLPKKPDDETEEVVIDETNRLVMTIKQWGMGSFVALIDQAPPDGPLQRARAGEDVSLDDPALQEGIRILAADRAESVDATADRLLNNLEVAKGVPSGTYSSLNSAVQAENLSAVVRPGLIRDAMGSSVPVVVDPIFGEVAFGDTLVLADARQGDIASAVRESELVVILKFFPDCDYDGMITALDVIRRNGVSRTGITIQERLGGGV
;
A
#
# COMPACT_ATOMS: atom_id res chain seq x y z
N MET A 1 -76.85 -51.79 -0.71
CA MET A 1 -76.13 -50.72 0.00
C MET A 1 -74.63 -50.91 -0.23
N ARG A 2 -73.97 -49.98 -0.93
CA ARG A 2 -72.53 -50.01 -1.21
C ARG A 2 -71.85 -49.03 -0.25
N LYS A 3 -70.92 -49.52 0.58
CA LYS A 3 -70.23 -48.75 1.62
C LYS A 3 -69.08 -47.97 0.97
N GLU A 4 -69.12 -46.63 1.02
CA GLU A 4 -68.03 -45.79 0.52
C GLU A 4 -66.81 -45.85 1.46
N ARG A 5 -65.60 -45.93 0.88
CA ARG A 5 -64.32 -45.93 1.62
C ARG A 5 -63.84 -44.48 1.78
N PRO A 6 -63.28 -44.09 2.94
CA PRO A 6 -62.79 -42.73 3.15
C PRO A 6 -61.59 -42.43 2.25
N ARG A 7 -61.61 -41.29 1.56
CA ARG A 7 -60.48 -40.75 0.80
C ARG A 7 -59.40 -40.30 1.78
N ALA A 8 -58.17 -40.79 1.60
CA ALA A 8 -57.02 -40.30 2.35
C ALA A 8 -56.80 -38.81 2.04
N SER A 9 -56.85 -37.96 3.05
CA SER A 9 -56.49 -36.54 2.92
C SER A 9 -54.99 -36.44 2.65
N GLY A 10 -54.61 -35.92 1.48
CA GLY A 10 -53.22 -35.71 1.05
C GLY A 10 -52.56 -34.53 1.76
N ALA A 11 -52.50 -34.54 3.09
CA ALA A 11 -51.66 -33.61 3.84
C ALA A 11 -50.20 -34.05 3.71
N ILE A 12 -49.34 -33.18 3.16
CA ILE A 12 -47.91 -33.41 3.12
C ILE A 12 -47.38 -33.26 4.56
N PRO A 13 -46.60 -34.22 5.09
CA PRO A 13 -46.03 -34.09 6.42
C PRO A 13 -44.98 -32.98 6.45
N ASP A 14 -45.28 -31.86 7.11
CA ASP A 14 -44.40 -30.68 7.22
C ASP A 14 -43.12 -30.95 8.05
N ALA A 15 -43.15 -31.92 8.96
CA ALA A 15 -42.00 -32.30 9.79
C ALA A 15 -40.79 -32.73 8.94
N SER A 16 -41.03 -33.51 7.88
CA SER A 16 -39.97 -33.93 6.96
C SER A 16 -39.42 -32.78 6.11
N MET A 17 -40.19 -31.71 5.90
CA MET A 17 -39.75 -30.55 5.12
C MET A 17 -38.88 -29.61 5.98
N SER A 18 -39.19 -29.46 7.26
CA SER A 18 -38.38 -28.66 8.18
C SER A 18 -37.00 -29.27 8.45
N ASP A 19 -36.92 -30.60 8.59
CA ASP A 19 -35.66 -31.27 8.89
C ASP A 19 -34.64 -31.09 7.76
N ILE A 20 -35.09 -31.23 6.51
CA ILE A 20 -34.18 -31.09 5.37
C ILE A 20 -33.73 -29.64 5.15
N ALA A 21 -34.60 -28.65 5.40
CA ALA A 21 -34.23 -27.24 5.34
C ALA A 21 -33.20 -26.88 6.43
N PHE A 22 -33.34 -27.44 7.63
CA PHE A 22 -32.41 -27.21 8.74
C PHE A 22 -31.04 -27.84 8.49
N LEU A 23 -31.00 -29.06 7.96
CA LEU A 23 -29.75 -29.71 7.57
C LEU A 23 -29.02 -28.95 6.45
N LEU A 24 -29.75 -28.40 5.48
CA LEU A 24 -29.17 -27.56 4.43
C LEU A 24 -28.61 -26.24 4.99
N LEU A 25 -29.27 -25.64 5.99
CA LEU A 25 -28.75 -24.45 6.67
C LEU A 25 -27.41 -24.74 7.37
N ILE A 26 -27.32 -25.83 8.15
CA ILE A 26 -26.08 -26.24 8.81
C ILE A 26 -25.00 -26.59 7.78
N PHE A 27 -25.37 -27.29 6.71
CA PHE A 27 -24.46 -27.63 5.63
C PHE A 27 -23.85 -26.37 5.03
N PHE A 28 -24.68 -25.41 4.61
CA PHE A 28 -24.18 -24.14 4.07
C PHE A 28 -23.35 -23.37 5.10
N LEU A 29 -23.75 -23.33 6.38
CA LEU A 29 -22.99 -22.65 7.43
C LEU A 29 -21.62 -23.28 7.72
N VAL A 30 -21.51 -24.60 7.63
CA VAL A 30 -20.26 -25.34 7.88
C VAL A 30 -19.33 -25.29 6.66
N THR A 31 -19.89 -25.34 5.45
CA THR A 31 -19.10 -25.31 4.21
C THR A 31 -18.90 -23.89 3.67
N THR A 32 -19.49 -22.85 4.28
CA THR A 32 -19.13 -21.46 3.97
C THR A 32 -17.71 -21.19 4.43
N THR A 33 -16.77 -21.36 3.51
CA THR A 33 -15.43 -20.85 3.67
C THR A 33 -15.47 -19.34 3.51
N PHE A 34 -15.18 -18.60 4.58
CA PHE A 34 -14.84 -17.18 4.43
C PHE A 34 -13.49 -17.12 3.74
N GLU A 35 -13.49 -16.81 2.44
CA GLU A 35 -12.27 -16.48 1.72
C GLU A 35 -11.79 -15.12 2.23
N VAL A 36 -10.99 -15.14 3.31
CA VAL A 36 -10.27 -13.96 3.76
C VAL A 36 -9.18 -13.73 2.72
N GLN A 37 -9.49 -12.95 1.69
CA GLN A 37 -8.45 -12.31 0.90
C GLN A 37 -7.56 -11.59 1.92
N LYS A 38 -6.30 -12.03 2.04
CA LYS A 38 -5.34 -11.33 2.90
C LYS A 38 -5.27 -9.90 2.37
N GLY A 39 -5.92 -8.99 3.07
CA GLY A 39 -5.83 -7.57 2.79
C GLY A 39 -4.36 -7.13 2.86
N ILE A 40 -4.08 -6.02 2.21
CA ILE A 40 -2.79 -5.32 2.15
C ILE A 40 -2.06 -5.48 3.48
N SER A 41 -0.79 -5.92 3.44
CA SER A 41 0.09 -5.98 4.61
C SER A 41 0.19 -4.60 5.24
N TYR A 42 -0.60 -4.34 6.28
CA TYR A 42 -0.54 -3.11 7.05
C TYR A 42 0.34 -3.34 8.27
N GLN A 43 1.56 -2.80 8.25
CA GLN A 43 2.28 -2.60 9.50
C GLN A 43 1.60 -1.44 10.22
N LEU A 44 0.98 -1.73 11.37
CA LEU A 44 0.49 -0.65 12.21
C LEU A 44 1.66 0.28 12.55
N PRO A 45 1.49 1.61 12.41
CA PRO A 45 2.45 2.55 12.93
C PRO A 45 2.70 2.23 14.41
N LYS A 46 3.98 2.27 14.82
CA LYS A 46 4.30 2.19 16.24
C LYS A 46 3.55 3.31 16.96
N LYS A 47 3.02 3.03 18.15
CA LYS A 47 2.42 4.08 18.98
C LYS A 47 3.46 5.20 19.14
N PRO A 48 3.08 6.48 18.95
CA PRO A 48 4.00 7.58 19.20
C PRO A 48 4.41 7.51 20.67
N ASP A 49 5.72 7.44 20.90
CA ASP A 49 6.30 7.69 22.22
C ASP A 49 6.31 9.21 22.47
N ASP A 50 6.35 9.66 23.72
CA ASP A 50 6.31 11.10 24.07
C ASP A 50 7.54 11.89 23.54
N GLU A 51 8.54 11.21 22.98
CA GLU A 51 9.71 11.79 22.29
C GLU A 51 9.62 11.74 20.75
N THR A 52 8.51 11.29 20.18
CA THR A 52 8.34 11.25 18.72
C THR A 52 8.08 12.67 18.22
N GLU A 53 9.12 13.34 17.70
CA GLU A 53 8.95 14.58 16.95
C GLU A 53 7.87 14.37 15.87
N GLU A 54 6.83 15.22 15.85
CA GLU A 54 5.86 15.23 14.76
C GLU A 54 6.64 15.37 13.45
N VAL A 55 6.59 14.36 12.59
CA VAL A 55 7.29 14.38 11.30
C VAL A 55 6.63 15.47 10.46
N VAL A 56 7.19 16.68 10.50
CA VAL A 56 6.80 17.80 9.65
C VAL A 56 7.21 17.43 8.23
N ILE A 57 6.24 16.96 7.45
CA ILE A 57 6.44 16.69 6.02
C ILE A 57 6.49 18.05 5.32
N ASP A 58 7.63 18.33 4.68
CA ASP A 58 7.81 19.54 3.86
C ASP A 58 6.74 19.61 2.76
N GLU A 59 6.20 20.81 2.54
CA GLU A 59 5.19 21.06 1.52
C GLU A 59 5.73 20.79 0.11
N THR A 60 7.04 20.87 -0.07
CA THR A 60 7.74 20.49 -1.31
C THR A 60 7.66 19.00 -1.66
N ASN A 61 7.26 18.18 -0.68
CA ASN A 61 7.27 16.72 -0.75
C ASN A 61 5.88 16.12 -0.50
N ARG A 62 4.83 16.95 -0.45
CA ARG A 62 3.47 16.56 -0.10
C ARG A 62 2.50 16.74 -1.27
N LEU A 63 1.83 15.66 -1.67
CA LEU A 63 0.68 15.66 -2.58
C LEU A 63 -0.58 15.32 -1.76
N VAL A 64 -1.59 16.18 -1.78
CA VAL A 64 -2.85 15.95 -1.07
C VAL A 64 -3.97 15.84 -2.10
N MET A 65 -4.70 14.74 -2.08
CA MET A 65 -5.82 14.49 -2.99
C MET A 65 -7.05 14.07 -2.21
N THR A 66 -8.17 14.64 -2.61
CA THR A 66 -9.49 14.27 -2.13
C THR A 66 -10.14 13.31 -3.13
N ILE A 67 -10.47 12.10 -2.71
CA ILE A 67 -11.04 11.04 -3.54
C ILE A 67 -12.55 10.98 -3.36
N LYS A 68 -13.27 11.02 -4.48
CA LYS A 68 -14.72 10.89 -4.58
C LYS A 68 -15.08 9.70 -5.45
N GLN A 69 -16.17 9.04 -5.10
CA GLN A 69 -16.77 8.02 -5.96
C GLN A 69 -17.73 8.70 -6.95
N TRP A 70 -17.50 8.50 -8.25
CA TRP A 70 -18.32 9.08 -9.33
C TRP A 70 -19.34 8.08 -9.90
N GLY A 71 -19.05 6.77 -9.79
CA GLY A 71 -19.91 5.69 -10.26
C GLY A 71 -19.47 4.33 -9.73
N MET A 72 -20.07 3.24 -10.23
CA MET A 72 -19.61 1.89 -9.89
C MET A 72 -18.19 1.68 -10.41
N GLY A 73 -17.22 1.59 -9.50
CA GLY A 73 -15.81 1.37 -9.83
C GLY A 73 -15.11 2.56 -10.52
N SER A 74 -15.68 3.76 -10.50
CA SER A 74 -15.06 4.96 -11.06
C SER A 74 -14.82 6.00 -9.97
N PHE A 75 -13.57 6.43 -9.85
CA PHE A 75 -13.10 7.31 -8.80
C PHE A 75 -12.43 8.53 -9.39
N VAL A 76 -12.73 9.69 -8.82
CA VAL A 76 -12.14 10.96 -9.21
C VAL A 76 -11.39 11.57 -8.04
N ALA A 77 -10.28 12.22 -8.33
CA ALA A 77 -9.44 12.92 -7.39
C ALA A 77 -9.51 14.43 -7.62
N LEU A 78 -9.68 15.17 -6.55
CA LEU A 78 -9.44 16.61 -6.49
C LEU A 78 -8.05 16.82 -5.88
N ILE A 79 -7.13 17.43 -6.65
CA ILE A 79 -5.79 17.74 -6.14
C ILE A 79 -5.88 18.98 -5.25
N ASP A 80 -5.90 18.77 -3.94
CA ASP A 80 -5.99 19.83 -2.93
C ASP A 80 -4.68 20.61 -2.82
N GLN A 81 -3.56 19.91 -2.88
CA GLN A 81 -2.20 20.43 -2.80
C GLN A 81 -1.28 19.55 -3.63
N ALA A 82 -0.34 20.15 -4.35
CA ALA A 82 0.71 19.45 -5.05
C ALA A 82 2.05 20.16 -4.78
N PRO A 83 3.18 19.44 -4.87
CA PRO A 83 4.49 20.06 -4.76
C PRO A 83 4.66 21.25 -5.73
N PRO A 84 5.31 22.35 -5.29
CA PRO A 84 5.67 23.44 -6.17
C PRO A 84 6.64 22.93 -7.25
N ASP A 85 6.56 23.53 -8.44
CA ASP A 85 7.39 23.21 -9.61
C ASP A 85 7.25 21.78 -10.17
N GLY A 86 6.20 21.06 -9.77
CA GLY A 86 5.87 19.74 -10.27
C GLY A 86 4.97 19.73 -11.53
N PRO A 87 4.84 18.58 -12.21
CA PRO A 87 3.93 18.40 -13.34
C PRO A 87 2.45 18.45 -12.95
N LEU A 88 2.13 18.25 -11.66
CA LEU A 88 0.78 18.37 -11.12
C LEU A 88 0.60 19.74 -10.48
N GLN A 89 -0.56 20.33 -10.69
CA GLN A 89 -0.96 21.57 -10.06
C GLN A 89 -2.20 21.35 -9.21
N ARG A 90 -2.38 22.21 -8.21
CA ARG A 90 -3.61 22.25 -7.43
C ARG A 90 -4.81 22.45 -8.35
N ALA A 91 -5.77 21.55 -8.27
CA ALA A 91 -7.00 21.60 -9.04
C ALA A 91 -7.89 22.76 -8.56
N ARG A 92 -8.63 23.40 -9.48
CA ARG A 92 -9.68 24.35 -9.08
C ARG A 92 -10.87 23.59 -8.52
N ALA A 93 -11.71 24.26 -7.73
CA ALA A 93 -12.93 23.65 -7.21
C ALA A 93 -13.82 23.15 -8.37
N GLY A 94 -14.14 21.85 -8.36
CA GLY A 94 -14.95 21.19 -9.40
C GLY A 94 -14.15 20.62 -10.58
N GLU A 95 -12.82 20.76 -10.58
CA GLU A 95 -11.91 20.15 -11.55
C GLU A 95 -11.47 18.77 -11.04
N ASP A 96 -12.44 17.87 -10.90
CA ASP A 96 -12.18 16.50 -10.48
C ASP A 96 -11.55 15.72 -11.66
N VAL A 97 -10.41 15.05 -11.42
CA VAL A 97 -9.67 14.27 -12.43
C VAL A 97 -9.87 12.78 -12.16
N SER A 98 -10.07 11.96 -13.21
CA SER A 98 -10.16 10.51 -13.02
C SER A 98 -8.86 9.94 -12.44
N LEU A 99 -8.93 9.00 -11.49
CA LEU A 99 -7.74 8.28 -11.03
C LEU A 99 -7.07 7.45 -12.14
N ASP A 100 -7.84 7.07 -13.16
CA ASP A 100 -7.36 6.37 -14.34
C ASP A 100 -6.78 7.32 -15.41
N ASP A 101 -6.83 8.64 -15.18
CA ASP A 101 -6.32 9.62 -16.13
C ASP A 101 -4.80 9.47 -16.34
N PRO A 102 -4.32 9.26 -17.59
CA PRO A 102 -2.90 9.07 -17.85
C PRO A 102 -2.03 10.26 -17.45
N ALA A 103 -2.53 11.50 -17.53
CA ALA A 103 -1.75 12.68 -17.19
C ALA A 103 -1.59 12.82 -15.68
N LEU A 104 -2.64 12.52 -14.90
CA LEU A 104 -2.53 12.42 -13.44
C LEU A 104 -1.50 11.36 -13.04
N GLN A 105 -1.62 10.15 -13.58
CA GLN A 105 -0.72 9.04 -13.26
C GLN A 105 0.73 9.35 -13.64
N GLU A 106 0.96 9.94 -14.82
CA GLU A 106 2.29 10.36 -15.25
C GLU A 106 2.86 11.46 -14.36
N GLY A 107 2.05 12.44 -13.97
CA GLY A 107 2.48 13.48 -13.04
C GLY A 107 2.87 12.93 -11.67
N ILE A 108 2.11 11.95 -11.15
CA ILE A 108 2.47 11.24 -9.90
C ILE A 108 3.79 10.49 -10.08
N ARG A 109 3.96 9.77 -11.20
CA ARG A 109 5.20 9.04 -11.49
C ARG A 109 6.42 9.96 -11.55
N ILE A 110 6.32 11.08 -12.27
CA ILE A 110 7.40 12.07 -12.35
C ILE A 110 7.71 12.63 -10.97
N LEU A 111 6.69 13.05 -10.19
CA LEU A 111 6.89 13.57 -8.84
C LEU A 111 7.57 12.55 -7.90
N ALA A 112 7.19 11.28 -8.02
CA ALA A 112 7.76 10.18 -7.25
C ALA A 112 9.19 9.86 -7.70
N ALA A 113 9.47 9.92 -9.00
CA ALA A 113 10.78 9.66 -9.60
C ALA A 113 11.78 10.77 -9.30
N ASP A 114 11.39 12.05 -9.39
CA ASP A 114 12.24 13.19 -9.06
C ASP A 114 12.67 13.20 -7.59
N ARG A 115 11.83 12.62 -6.72
CA ARG A 115 12.06 12.47 -5.27
C ARG A 115 12.53 11.07 -4.90
N ALA A 116 12.95 10.28 -5.89
CA ALA A 116 13.57 8.99 -5.61
C ALA A 116 14.92 9.24 -4.93
N GLU A 117 15.08 8.71 -3.72
CA GLU A 117 16.34 8.75 -2.99
C GLU A 117 17.49 8.24 -3.89
N SER A 118 18.63 8.92 -3.88
CA SER A 118 19.80 8.46 -4.63
C SER A 118 20.32 7.13 -4.05
N VAL A 119 21.05 6.37 -4.85
CA VAL A 119 21.67 5.12 -4.37
C VAL A 119 22.64 5.41 -3.22
N ASP A 120 23.37 6.53 -3.29
CA ASP A 120 24.30 6.97 -2.26
C ASP A 120 23.61 7.26 -0.92
N ALA A 121 22.50 8.02 -0.94
CA ALA A 121 21.73 8.32 0.28
C ALA A 121 21.14 7.04 0.91
N THR A 122 20.68 6.11 0.06
CA THR A 122 20.21 4.79 0.54
C THR A 122 21.35 4.00 1.18
N ALA A 123 22.56 4.06 0.62
CA ALA A 123 23.75 3.39 1.14
C ALA A 123 24.17 3.95 2.50
N ASP A 124 24.11 5.28 2.69
CA ASP A 124 24.40 5.93 3.98
C ASP A 124 23.39 5.51 5.06
N ARG A 125 22.09 5.46 4.72
CA ARG A 125 21.06 4.94 5.62
C ARG A 125 21.28 3.48 5.98
N LEU A 126 21.64 2.65 5.00
CA LEU A 126 21.91 1.23 5.22
C LEU A 126 23.12 1.02 6.12
N LEU A 127 24.14 1.85 5.98
CA LEU A 127 25.32 1.88 6.85
C LEU A 127 24.94 2.25 8.29
N ASN A 128 24.15 3.31 8.46
CA ASN A 128 23.65 3.70 9.79
C ASN A 128 22.83 2.58 10.44
N ASN A 129 21.93 1.94 9.68
CA ASN A 129 21.14 0.81 10.16
C ASN A 129 22.01 -0.37 10.59
N LEU A 130 23.08 -0.65 9.84
CA LEU A 130 24.06 -1.69 10.18
C LEU A 130 24.80 -1.36 11.48
N GLU A 131 25.27 -0.13 11.64
CA GLU A 131 25.98 0.30 12.85
C GLU A 131 25.10 0.17 14.10
N VAL A 132 23.83 0.59 13.98
CA VAL A 132 22.81 0.42 15.02
C VAL A 132 22.56 -1.06 15.33
N ALA A 133 22.40 -1.91 14.31
CA ALA A 133 22.14 -3.34 14.49
C ALA A 133 23.32 -4.06 15.16
N LYS A 134 24.55 -3.62 14.89
CA LYS A 134 25.78 -4.16 15.49
C LYS A 134 26.13 -3.53 16.85
N GLY A 135 25.45 -2.45 17.24
CA GLY A 135 25.70 -1.72 18.48
C GLY A 135 27.05 -1.00 18.50
N VAL A 136 27.54 -0.58 17.31
CA VAL A 136 28.78 0.19 17.18
C VAL A 136 28.48 1.69 17.04
N PRO A 137 29.40 2.58 17.44
CA PRO A 137 29.22 4.02 17.28
C PRO A 137 29.03 4.43 15.81
N SER A 138 28.32 5.54 15.57
CA SER A 138 28.16 6.05 14.21
C SER A 138 29.50 6.50 13.62
N GLY A 139 29.77 6.14 12.36
CA GLY A 139 31.03 6.44 11.67
C GLY A 139 32.16 5.48 12.01
N THR A 140 31.84 4.29 12.55
CA THR A 140 32.79 3.19 12.73
C THR A 140 33.33 2.73 11.38
N TYR A 141 32.47 2.69 10.37
CA TYR A 141 32.85 2.35 9.01
C TYR A 141 32.88 3.62 8.14
N SER A 142 33.89 3.75 7.29
CA SER A 142 34.03 4.91 6.40
C SER A 142 33.12 4.86 5.18
N SER A 143 32.60 3.67 4.85
CA SER A 143 31.71 3.42 3.72
C SER A 143 30.96 2.11 3.89
N LEU A 144 29.83 1.97 3.19
CA LEU A 144 29.09 0.71 3.15
C LEU A 144 29.95 -0.48 2.69
N ASN A 145 30.79 -0.29 1.67
CA ASN A 145 31.68 -1.34 1.17
C ASN A 145 32.68 -1.80 2.23
N SER A 146 33.25 -0.86 3.00
CA SER A 146 34.17 -1.21 4.10
C SER A 146 33.47 -2.02 5.20
N ALA A 147 32.21 -1.70 5.50
CA ALA A 147 31.42 -2.41 6.49
C ALA A 147 31.06 -3.83 6.02
N VAL A 148 30.65 -3.97 4.76
CA VAL A 148 30.36 -5.27 4.12
C VAL A 148 31.58 -6.19 4.16
N GLN A 149 32.77 -5.66 3.85
CA GLN A 149 34.02 -6.44 3.89
C GLN A 149 34.45 -6.80 5.31
N ALA A 150 34.41 -5.83 6.24
CA ALA A 150 34.84 -6.03 7.63
C ALA A 150 33.97 -7.06 8.36
N GLU A 151 32.66 -7.02 8.13
CA GLU A 151 31.69 -7.91 8.77
C GLU A 151 31.38 -9.17 7.94
N ASN A 152 32.04 -9.34 6.78
CA ASN A 152 31.83 -10.45 5.84
C ASN A 152 30.34 -10.66 5.49
N LEU A 153 29.68 -9.58 5.09
CA LEU A 153 28.25 -9.54 4.79
C LEU A 153 27.99 -9.88 3.32
N SER A 154 26.83 -10.47 3.05
CA SER A 154 26.27 -10.58 1.70
C SER A 154 25.29 -9.44 1.44
N ALA A 155 25.53 -8.69 0.37
CA ALA A 155 24.61 -7.70 -0.15
C ALA A 155 23.55 -8.37 -1.05
N VAL A 156 22.28 -8.17 -0.75
CA VAL A 156 21.14 -8.79 -1.44
C VAL A 156 20.14 -7.71 -1.82
N VAL A 157 19.68 -7.73 -3.07
CA VAL A 157 18.59 -6.88 -3.55
C VAL A 157 17.30 -7.70 -3.55
N ARG A 158 16.28 -7.22 -2.85
CA ARG A 158 14.92 -7.78 -2.93
C ARG A 158 14.08 -6.93 -3.88
N PRO A 159 13.48 -7.52 -4.93
CA PRO A 159 12.65 -6.80 -5.88
C PRO A 159 11.52 -6.04 -5.20
N GLY A 160 11.34 -4.77 -5.58
CA GLY A 160 10.15 -4.00 -5.25
C GLY A 160 8.95 -4.38 -6.14
N LEU A 161 7.76 -3.95 -5.74
CA LEU A 161 6.50 -4.19 -6.47
C LEU A 161 6.56 -3.76 -7.95
N ILE A 162 7.29 -2.68 -8.23
CA ILE A 162 7.44 -2.14 -9.59
C ILE A 162 8.30 -3.09 -10.44
N ARG A 163 9.42 -3.59 -9.89
CA ARG A 163 10.26 -4.59 -10.56
C ARG A 163 9.51 -5.90 -10.78
N ASP A 164 8.68 -6.31 -9.83
CA ASP A 164 7.83 -7.50 -9.99
C ASP A 164 6.76 -7.31 -11.08
N ALA A 165 6.15 -6.13 -11.18
CA ALA A 165 5.09 -5.86 -12.15
C ALA A 165 5.60 -5.58 -13.57
N MET A 166 6.74 -4.88 -13.70
CA MET A 166 7.26 -4.38 -14.97
C MET A 166 8.49 -5.14 -15.48
N GLY A 167 9.11 -5.98 -14.66
CA GLY A 167 10.28 -6.78 -15.02
C GLY A 167 11.44 -5.94 -15.55
N SER A 168 11.99 -6.34 -16.70
CA SER A 168 13.14 -5.68 -17.33
C SER A 168 12.88 -4.29 -17.92
N SER A 169 11.63 -3.81 -17.85
CA SER A 169 11.29 -2.46 -18.31
C SER A 169 11.51 -1.38 -17.25
N VAL A 170 11.85 -1.77 -16.02
CA VAL A 170 12.17 -0.81 -14.95
C VAL A 170 13.59 -0.29 -15.12
N PRO A 171 13.80 1.04 -15.10
CA PRO A 171 15.13 1.62 -15.11
C PRO A 171 15.96 1.15 -13.91
N VAL A 172 17.19 0.71 -14.16
CA VAL A 172 18.13 0.25 -13.13
C VAL A 172 19.38 1.12 -13.09
N VAL A 173 19.94 1.27 -11.90
CA VAL A 173 21.27 1.83 -11.67
C VAL A 173 22.21 0.68 -11.31
N VAL A 174 23.42 0.69 -11.87
CA VAL A 174 24.45 -0.29 -11.53
C VAL A 174 25.23 0.22 -10.33
N ASP A 175 25.01 -0.43 -9.20
CA ASP A 175 25.71 -0.19 -7.95
C ASP A 175 26.89 -1.18 -7.78
N PRO A 176 28.08 -0.73 -7.30
CA PRO A 176 29.24 -1.60 -7.12
C PRO A 176 29.08 -2.72 -6.08
N ILE A 177 28.17 -2.55 -5.10
CA ILE A 177 27.94 -3.47 -3.98
C ILE A 177 26.73 -4.36 -4.29
N PHE A 178 25.64 -3.79 -4.79
CA PHE A 178 24.36 -4.44 -4.99
C PHE A 178 24.07 -4.88 -6.43
N GLY A 179 24.88 -4.46 -7.40
CA GLY A 179 24.64 -4.75 -8.81
C GLY A 179 23.48 -3.91 -9.37
N GLU A 180 22.56 -4.51 -10.11
CA GLU A 180 21.43 -3.77 -10.70
C GLU A 180 20.34 -3.46 -9.66
N VAL A 181 20.23 -2.19 -9.29
CA VAL A 181 19.25 -1.68 -8.32
C VAL A 181 18.18 -0.89 -9.05
N ALA A 182 16.91 -1.28 -8.88
CA ALA A 182 15.76 -0.55 -9.39
C ALA A 182 15.20 0.38 -8.30
N PHE A 183 14.36 1.30 -8.74
CA PHE A 183 13.53 2.05 -7.82
C PHE A 183 12.54 1.13 -7.07
N GLY A 184 12.37 1.35 -5.76
CA GLY A 184 11.51 0.56 -4.89
C GLY A 184 12.10 -0.77 -4.41
N ASP A 185 13.30 -1.14 -4.85
CA ASP A 185 13.99 -2.32 -4.34
C ASP A 185 14.40 -2.13 -2.87
N THR A 186 14.44 -3.24 -2.13
CA THR A 186 15.00 -3.27 -0.78
C THR A 186 16.44 -3.76 -0.84
N LEU A 187 17.37 -2.94 -0.38
CA LEU A 187 18.78 -3.29 -0.20
C LEU A 187 18.94 -3.93 1.18
N VAL A 188 19.48 -5.14 1.21
CA VAL A 188 19.63 -5.94 2.42
C VAL A 188 21.09 -6.34 2.58
N LEU A 189 21.63 -6.13 3.78
CA LEU A 189 22.87 -6.73 4.22
C LEU A 189 22.52 -7.93 5.11
N ALA A 190 23.00 -9.10 4.75
CA ALA A 190 22.81 -10.31 5.52
C ALA A 190 24.16 -10.91 5.96
N ASP A 191 24.17 -11.58 7.11
CA ASP A 191 25.25 -12.46 7.55
C ASP A 191 24.82 -13.91 7.37
N ALA A 192 25.73 -14.72 6.85
CA ALA A 192 25.57 -16.16 6.67
C ALA A 192 25.13 -16.91 7.94
N ARG A 193 25.35 -16.36 9.15
CA ARG A 193 24.96 -16.97 10.43
C ARG A 193 23.73 -16.35 11.09
N GLN A 194 23.49 -15.05 10.91
CA GLN A 194 22.45 -14.30 11.65
C GLN A 194 21.26 -13.87 10.77
N GLY A 195 21.31 -14.03 9.45
CA GLY A 195 20.26 -13.58 8.53
C GLY A 195 20.39 -12.10 8.18
N ASP A 196 19.28 -11.44 7.84
CA ASP A 196 19.24 -10.01 7.53
C ASP A 196 19.71 -9.18 8.74
N ILE A 197 20.79 -8.43 8.60
CA ILE A 197 21.33 -7.55 9.65
C ILE A 197 20.79 -6.13 9.49
N ALA A 198 20.76 -5.63 8.27
CA ALA A 198 20.28 -4.29 7.98
C ALA A 198 19.54 -4.31 6.65
N SER A 199 18.48 -3.51 6.57
CA SER A 199 17.75 -3.29 5.33
C SER A 199 17.41 -1.82 5.18
N ALA A 200 17.51 -1.32 3.97
CA ALA A 200 17.04 0.00 3.58
C ALA A 200 16.25 -0.16 2.29
N VAL A 201 15.00 0.29 2.31
CA VAL A 201 14.19 0.37 1.11
C VAL A 201 14.52 1.69 0.44
N ARG A 202 14.79 1.65 -0.87
CA ARG A 202 14.92 2.86 -1.68
C ARG A 202 13.51 3.43 -1.89
N GLU A 203 13.06 4.25 -0.96
CA GLU A 203 11.73 4.84 -0.96
C GLU A 203 11.76 6.28 -1.46
N SER A 204 10.74 6.66 -2.22
CA SER A 204 10.50 8.05 -2.59
C SER A 204 10.10 8.88 -1.38
N GLU A 205 10.60 10.11 -1.30
CA GLU A 205 10.14 11.11 -0.34
C GLU A 205 8.89 11.88 -0.83
N LEU A 206 8.11 11.34 -1.78
CA LEU A 206 6.78 11.88 -2.06
C LEU A 206 5.76 11.27 -1.08
N VAL A 207 5.16 12.12 -0.24
CA VAL A 207 4.06 11.72 0.65
C VAL A 207 2.74 12.08 0.00
N VAL A 208 1.94 11.06 -0.32
CA VAL A 208 0.59 11.26 -0.85
C VAL A 208 -0.44 11.08 0.26
N ILE A 209 -1.18 12.15 0.58
CA ILE A 209 -2.29 12.11 1.53
C ILE A 209 -3.59 11.99 0.75
N LEU A 210 -4.28 10.86 0.91
CA LEU A 210 -5.59 10.60 0.34
C LEU A 210 -6.67 10.92 1.37
N LYS A 211 -7.54 11.88 1.05
CA LYS A 211 -8.74 12.18 1.81
C LYS A 211 -9.92 11.52 1.14
N PHE A 212 -10.59 10.58 1.80
CA PHE A 212 -11.77 9.93 1.24
C PHE A 212 -13.04 10.60 1.76
N PHE A 213 -14.03 10.78 0.90
CA PHE A 213 -15.38 11.09 1.38
C PHE A 213 -15.98 9.89 2.13
N PRO A 214 -16.87 10.11 3.11
CA PRO A 214 -17.46 9.03 3.91
C PRO A 214 -18.30 8.01 3.13
N ASP A 215 -18.72 8.36 1.91
CA ASP A 215 -19.52 7.54 1.01
C ASP A 215 -18.66 6.70 0.03
N CYS A 216 -17.33 6.84 0.07
CA CYS A 216 -16.44 5.99 -0.70
C CYS A 216 -16.48 4.56 -0.16
N ASP A 217 -16.79 3.61 -1.04
CA ASP A 217 -16.70 2.19 -0.71
C ASP A 217 -15.24 1.74 -0.43
N TYR A 218 -15.12 0.62 0.29
CA TYR A 218 -13.83 0.04 0.65
C TYR A 218 -13.03 -0.36 -0.60
N ASP A 219 -13.69 -0.96 -1.59
CA ASP A 219 -13.06 -1.36 -2.85
C ASP A 219 -12.46 -0.16 -3.59
N GLY A 220 -13.11 1.00 -3.51
CA GLY A 220 -12.62 2.27 -4.04
C GLY A 220 -11.42 2.81 -3.31
N MET A 221 -11.38 2.69 -1.99
CA MET A 221 -10.19 3.03 -1.21
C MET A 221 -8.99 2.18 -1.62
N ILE A 222 -9.19 0.86 -1.78
CA ILE A 222 -8.15 -0.07 -2.22
C ILE A 222 -7.69 0.26 -3.64
N THR A 223 -8.63 0.50 -4.55
CA THR A 223 -8.32 0.87 -5.95
C THR A 223 -7.49 2.14 -6.02
N ALA A 224 -7.87 3.17 -5.25
CA ALA A 224 -7.11 4.40 -5.18
C ALA A 224 -5.68 4.16 -4.65
N LEU A 225 -5.53 3.38 -3.57
CA LEU A 225 -4.22 3.02 -3.04
C LEU A 225 -3.37 2.27 -4.06
N ASP A 226 -3.96 1.30 -4.77
CA ASP A 226 -3.29 0.53 -5.82
C ASP A 226 -2.78 1.42 -6.93
N VAL A 227 -3.59 2.37 -7.41
CA VAL A 227 -3.17 3.34 -8.44
C VAL A 227 -1.98 4.15 -7.95
N ILE A 228 -2.03 4.67 -6.73
CA ILE A 228 -0.94 5.47 -6.15
C ILE A 228 0.35 4.65 -6.02
N ARG A 229 0.24 3.42 -5.51
CA ARG A 229 1.36 2.50 -5.31
C ARG A 229 2.01 2.06 -6.62
N ARG A 230 1.20 1.75 -7.64
CA ARG A 230 1.68 1.37 -8.98
C ARG A 230 2.40 2.53 -9.68
N ASN A 231 2.09 3.78 -9.33
CA ASN A 231 2.75 4.97 -9.86
C ASN A 231 3.98 5.40 -9.05
N GLY A 232 4.57 4.52 -8.25
CA GLY A 232 5.87 4.77 -7.61
C GLY A 232 5.82 5.35 -6.21
N VAL A 233 4.63 5.56 -5.64
CA VAL A 233 4.49 6.16 -4.31
C VAL A 233 4.61 5.10 -3.21
N SER A 234 5.62 5.23 -2.37
CA SER A 234 5.88 4.35 -1.22
C SER A 234 5.25 4.84 0.09
N ARG A 235 5.04 6.15 0.26
CA ARG A 235 4.47 6.72 1.50
C ARG A 235 3.10 7.33 1.24
N THR A 236 2.08 6.74 1.86
CA THR A 236 0.68 7.15 1.73
C THR A 236 0.08 7.43 3.10
N GLY A 237 -0.52 8.61 3.29
CA GLY A 237 -1.40 8.92 4.41
C GLY A 237 -2.87 8.79 4.00
N ILE A 238 -3.73 8.30 4.88
CA ILE A 238 -5.18 8.21 4.64
C ILE A 238 -5.88 9.03 5.71
N THR A 239 -6.86 9.83 5.30
CA THR A 239 -7.77 10.52 6.20
C THR A 239 -9.18 10.52 5.63
N ILE A 240 -10.18 10.75 6.48
CA ILE A 240 -11.57 10.90 6.06
C ILE A 240 -11.86 12.39 6.02
N GLN A 241 -12.41 12.87 4.91
CA GLN A 241 -12.84 14.25 4.80
C GLN A 241 -14.17 14.43 5.50
N GLU A 242 -14.18 15.20 6.60
CA GLU A 242 -15.43 15.65 7.20
C GLU A 242 -16.15 16.61 6.24
N ARG A 243 -17.46 16.40 6.05
CA ARG A 243 -18.29 17.37 5.34
C ARG A 243 -18.25 18.68 6.14
N LEU A 244 -17.56 19.69 5.62
CA LEU A 244 -17.83 21.07 6.01
C LEU A 244 -19.30 21.33 5.69
N GLY A 245 -20.11 21.44 6.74
CA GLY A 245 -21.54 21.69 6.64
C GLY A 245 -21.77 22.92 5.76
N GLY A 246 -22.60 22.75 4.74
CA GLY A 246 -23.21 23.88 4.05
C GLY A 246 -23.93 24.72 5.09
N GLY A 247 -23.37 25.89 5.39
CA GLY A 247 -24.10 26.95 6.06
C GLY A 247 -25.33 27.29 5.21
N VAL A 248 -26.46 27.32 5.90
CA VAL A 248 -27.82 27.66 5.47
C VAL A 248 -27.88 28.78 4.43
#